data_AF-A0A388KXK1-F1
#
_entry.id   AF-A0A388KXK1-F1
#
_cell.length_a   1.000
_cell.length_b   1.000
_cell.length_c   1.000
_cell.angle_alpha   90.00
_cell.angle_beta   90.00
_cell.angle_gamma   90.00
#
_symmetry.space_group_name_H-M   'P 1'
#
loop_
_entity.id
_entity.type
_entity.pdbx_description
1 polymer ?
#
loop_
_entity_poly.entity_id
_entity_poly.type
_entity_poly.pdbx_seq_one_letter_code
_entity_poly.pdbx_strand_id
1 'polypeptide(L)'
;MKESRRLRRQEERLRLEEERNSSLLRIVRSEMSKDREEERERYERKGKGTARNIGRNDAIEVEKERLRRLIAPEILETADEAKDKELRNLRRMAARMNLIEKRKRGPDVPVGNNPPVMTPEKKPNTKLTEESKTRIEILKQELGADPGASSTPSKIDLPLKHITASCGVGGKERFERDCHVFSDSLTIDELKEACRREKVVYGKRELAIKRLVIRRSAVAYDPVNIPLPLTLRTEARNTRGVTIR
;
A
#
# COMPACT_ATOMS: atom_id res chain seq x y z
N MET A 1 27.90 -1.07 50.43
CA MET A 1 26.44 -0.92 50.65
C MET A 1 25.66 -0.36 49.46
N LYS A 2 26.15 0.65 48.70
CA LYS A 2 25.41 1.20 47.53
C LYS A 2 25.35 0.25 46.32
N GLU A 3 26.37 -0.59 46.11
CA GLU A 3 26.43 -1.53 44.98
C GLU A 3 25.45 -2.71 45.14
N SER A 4 25.34 -3.29 46.33
CA SER A 4 24.40 -4.39 46.61
C SER A 4 22.94 -3.99 46.36
N ARG A 5 22.59 -2.71 46.54
CA ARG A 5 21.25 -2.17 46.26
C ARG A 5 20.99 -2.04 44.75
N ARG A 6 22.02 -1.79 43.93
CA ARG A 6 21.90 -1.75 42.46
C ARG A 6 21.77 -3.16 41.88
N LEU A 7 22.53 -4.12 42.41
CA LEU A 7 22.46 -5.52 41.98
C LEU A 7 21.06 -6.10 42.18
N ARG A 8 20.47 -5.92 43.38
CA ARG A 8 19.10 -6.41 43.66
C ARG A 8 18.04 -5.84 42.72
N ARG A 9 18.17 -4.57 42.32
CA ARG A 9 17.24 -3.94 41.36
C ARG A 9 17.38 -4.49 39.94
N GLN A 10 18.60 -4.89 39.54
CA GLN A 10 18.80 -5.53 38.25
C GLN A 10 18.29 -6.97 38.25
N GLU A 11 18.51 -7.69 39.34
CA GLU A 11 18.01 -9.06 39.52
C GLU A 11 16.48 -9.11 39.52
N GLU A 12 15.82 -8.17 40.20
CA GLU A 12 14.35 -8.07 40.19
C GLU A 12 13.80 -7.75 38.79
N ARG A 13 14.49 -6.92 38.01
CA ARG A 13 14.13 -6.63 36.61
C ARG A 13 14.27 -7.87 35.73
N LEU A 14 15.38 -8.60 35.83
CA LEU A 14 15.61 -9.83 35.10
C LEU A 14 14.55 -10.87 35.44
N ARG A 15 14.20 -11.02 36.72
CA ARG A 15 13.17 -11.95 37.17
C ARG A 15 11.80 -11.63 36.57
N LEU A 16 11.41 -10.36 36.53
CA LEU A 16 10.15 -9.93 35.91
C LEU A 16 10.16 -10.17 34.38
N GLU A 17 11.30 -10.00 33.73
CA GLU A 17 11.45 -10.27 32.30
C GLU A 17 11.37 -11.77 31.99
N GLU A 18 12.02 -12.61 32.80
CA GLU A 18 11.91 -14.07 32.73
C GLU A 18 10.49 -14.57 32.99
N GLU A 19 9.75 -13.96 33.92
CA GLU A 19 8.35 -14.30 34.19
C GLU A 19 7.45 -13.94 33.00
N ARG A 20 7.64 -12.75 32.40
CA ARG A 20 6.94 -12.36 31.17
C ARG A 20 7.27 -13.28 30.02
N ASN A 21 8.54 -13.61 29.81
CA ASN A 21 8.98 -14.53 28.76
C ASN A 21 8.43 -15.94 28.98
N SER A 22 8.41 -16.43 30.22
CA SER A 22 7.85 -17.73 30.57
C SER A 22 6.35 -17.80 30.34
N SER A 23 5.62 -16.73 30.68
CA SER A 23 4.19 -16.60 30.41
C SER A 23 3.90 -16.60 28.91
N LEU A 24 4.68 -15.82 28.14
CA LEU A 24 4.56 -15.77 26.68
C LEU A 24 4.83 -17.14 26.04
N LEU A 25 5.89 -17.83 26.46
CA LEU A 25 6.20 -19.17 25.96
C LEU A 25 5.11 -20.20 26.30
N ARG A 26 4.44 -20.07 27.45
CA ARG A 26 3.30 -20.92 27.80
C ARG A 26 2.13 -20.69 26.83
N ILE A 27 1.81 -19.43 26.52
CA ILE A 27 0.75 -19.06 25.57
C ILE A 27 1.05 -19.61 24.17
N VAL A 28 2.28 -19.42 23.68
CA VAL A 28 2.69 -19.93 22.37
C VAL A 28 2.59 -21.45 22.31
N ARG A 29 3.04 -22.17 23.35
CA ARG A 29 2.93 -23.63 23.40
C ARG A 29 1.49 -24.12 23.44
N SER A 30 0.60 -23.43 24.17
CA SER A 30 -0.82 -23.79 24.19
C SER A 30 -1.49 -23.55 22.85
N GLU A 31 -1.18 -22.44 22.16
CA GLU A 31 -1.75 -22.14 20.85
C GLU A 31 -1.32 -23.18 19.81
N MET A 32 -0.02 -23.48 19.74
CA MET A 32 0.54 -24.48 18.83
C MET A 32 0.00 -25.90 19.08
N SER A 33 -0.39 -26.21 20.32
CA SER A 33 -1.00 -27.51 20.66
C SER A 33 -2.48 -27.55 20.26
N LYS A 34 -3.19 -26.43 20.41
CA LYS A 34 -4.61 -26.31 20.07
C LYS A 34 -4.86 -26.43 18.56
N ASP A 35 -4.00 -25.83 17.73
CA ASP A 35 -4.08 -25.96 16.27
C ASP A 35 -3.94 -27.43 15.82
N ARG A 36 -3.04 -28.19 16.46
CA ARG A 36 -2.84 -29.62 16.18
C ARG A 36 -4.03 -30.49 16.62
N GLU A 37 -4.69 -30.12 17.70
CA GLU A 37 -5.86 -30.86 18.22
C GLU A 37 -7.10 -30.58 17.37
N GLU A 38 -7.31 -29.32 16.94
CA GLU A 38 -8.40 -28.94 16.05
C GLU A 38 -8.25 -29.57 14.65
N GLU A 39 -7.03 -29.69 14.13
CA GLU A 39 -6.76 -30.41 12.88
C GLU A 39 -7.11 -31.90 13.01
N ARG A 40 -6.74 -32.53 14.13
CA ARG A 40 -7.04 -33.95 14.39
C ARG A 40 -8.55 -34.19 14.50
N GLU A 41 -9.28 -33.30 15.17
CA GLU A 41 -10.75 -33.37 15.31
C GLU A 41 -11.46 -33.24 13.95
N ARG A 42 -10.93 -32.43 13.02
CA ARG A 42 -11.46 -32.32 11.64
C ARG A 42 -11.25 -33.59 10.82
N TYR A 43 -10.17 -34.34 11.06
CA TYR A 43 -9.94 -35.62 10.39
C TYR A 43 -10.84 -36.74 10.93
N GLU A 44 -11.11 -36.77 12.24
CA GLU A 44 -11.97 -37.78 12.85
C GLU A 44 -13.45 -37.63 12.45
N ARG A 45 -13.93 -36.38 12.24
CA ARG A 45 -15.31 -36.15 11.74
C ARG A 45 -15.55 -36.54 10.28
N LYS A 46 -14.50 -36.84 9.49
CA LYS A 46 -14.62 -37.24 8.07
C LYS A 46 -14.45 -38.75 7.83
N GLY A 47 -14.48 -39.57 8.88
CA GLY A 47 -14.34 -41.02 8.78
C GLY A 47 -15.64 -41.79 8.58
N LYS A 48 -16.24 -41.75 7.37
CA LYS A 48 -17.05 -42.87 6.83
C LYS A 48 -17.38 -42.65 5.34
N GLY A 49 -16.45 -43.09 4.48
CA GLY A 49 -16.58 -43.03 3.03
C GLY A 49 -15.69 -44.07 2.36
N THR A 50 -16.08 -45.33 2.54
CA THR A 50 -15.84 -46.50 1.68
C THR A 50 -14.89 -46.36 0.49
N ALA A 51 -13.74 -47.02 0.61
CA ALA A 51 -13.23 -48.03 -0.31
C ALA A 51 -13.67 -47.94 -1.79
N ARG A 52 -12.85 -47.29 -2.62
CA ARG A 52 -12.53 -47.62 -4.04
C ARG A 52 -11.87 -46.40 -4.69
N ASN A 53 -10.54 -46.26 -4.59
CA ASN A 53 -9.80 -45.27 -5.41
C ASN A 53 -8.30 -45.60 -5.56
N ILE A 54 -7.90 -46.87 -5.40
CA ILE A 54 -6.49 -47.25 -5.51
C ILE A 54 -5.94 -46.96 -6.92
N GLY A 55 -6.74 -47.06 -7.99
CA GLY A 55 -6.28 -46.74 -9.35
C GLY A 55 -6.35 -45.26 -9.78
N ARG A 56 -7.09 -44.41 -9.06
CA ARG A 56 -7.28 -43.00 -9.47
C ARG A 56 -6.17 -42.10 -8.94
N ASN A 57 -5.54 -42.48 -7.83
CA ASN A 57 -4.46 -41.72 -7.21
C ASN A 57 -3.16 -41.82 -8.01
N ASP A 58 -2.83 -42.99 -8.57
CA ASP A 58 -1.61 -43.16 -9.37
C ASP A 58 -1.61 -42.25 -10.62
N ALA A 59 -2.75 -42.14 -11.31
CA ALA A 59 -2.89 -41.23 -12.46
C ALA A 59 -2.76 -39.75 -12.04
N ILE A 60 -3.24 -39.39 -10.85
CA ILE A 60 -3.12 -38.05 -10.30
C ILE A 60 -1.68 -37.76 -9.86
N GLU A 61 -0.96 -38.74 -9.31
CA GLU A 61 0.45 -38.60 -8.93
C GLU A 61 1.35 -38.45 -10.16
N VAL A 62 1.12 -39.23 -11.22
CA VAL A 62 1.85 -39.09 -12.49
C VAL A 62 1.64 -37.71 -13.11
N GLU A 63 0.40 -37.20 -13.11
CA GLU A 63 0.13 -35.86 -13.64
C GLU A 63 0.70 -34.75 -12.73
N LYS A 64 0.68 -34.93 -11.40
CA LYS A 64 1.35 -34.02 -10.46
C LYS A 64 2.86 -33.98 -10.70
N GLU A 65 3.49 -35.13 -10.92
CA GLU A 65 4.92 -35.24 -11.23
C GLU A 65 5.25 -34.55 -12.56
N ARG A 66 4.41 -34.74 -13.59
CA ARG A 66 4.52 -34.04 -14.88
C ARG A 66 4.40 -32.53 -14.72
N LEU A 67 3.42 -32.05 -13.95
CA LEU A 67 3.23 -30.62 -13.68
C LEU A 67 4.41 -30.04 -12.89
N ARG A 68 4.97 -30.77 -11.92
CA ARG A 68 6.19 -30.34 -11.21
C ARG A 68 7.38 -30.18 -12.15
N ARG A 69 7.56 -31.07 -13.13
CA ARG A 69 8.63 -30.96 -14.13
C ARG A 69 8.43 -29.80 -15.11
N LEU A 70 7.18 -29.43 -15.40
CA LEU A 70 6.87 -28.27 -16.25
C LEU A 70 7.07 -26.95 -15.51
N ILE A 71 6.72 -26.90 -14.21
CA ILE A 71 6.77 -25.69 -13.40
C ILE A 71 8.18 -25.41 -12.87
N ALA A 72 8.99 -26.45 -12.58
CA ALA A 72 10.34 -26.27 -12.02
C ALA A 72 11.29 -25.42 -12.90
N PRO A 73 11.34 -25.58 -14.24
CA PRO A 73 12.11 -24.69 -15.11
C PRO A 73 11.56 -23.26 -15.11
N GLU A 74 10.23 -23.12 -15.13
CA GLU A 74 9.55 -21.82 -15.20
C GLU A 74 9.81 -20.97 -13.94
N ILE A 75 9.85 -21.57 -12.74
CA ILE A 75 10.15 -20.85 -11.49
C ILE A 75 11.64 -20.49 -11.38
N LEU A 76 12.55 -21.32 -11.90
CA LEU A 76 13.99 -21.05 -11.81
C LEU A 76 14.48 -20.03 -12.85
N GLU A 77 13.92 -19.99 -14.06
CA GLU A 77 14.27 -18.98 -15.08
C GLU A 77 13.57 -17.63 -14.87
N THR A 78 12.30 -17.58 -14.44
CA THR A 78 11.55 -16.32 -14.37
C THR A 78 11.94 -15.41 -13.20
N ALA A 79 12.46 -15.96 -12.10
CA ALA A 79 12.83 -15.17 -10.92
C ALA A 79 14.14 -14.36 -11.12
N ASP A 80 15.06 -14.88 -11.95
CA ASP A 80 16.38 -14.29 -12.17
C ASP A 80 16.51 -13.59 -13.54
N GLU A 81 15.88 -14.07 -14.62
CA GLU A 81 16.04 -13.45 -15.95
C GLU A 81 15.20 -12.17 -16.13
N ALA A 82 14.02 -12.09 -15.50
CA ALA A 82 13.14 -10.93 -15.64
C ALA A 82 13.70 -9.68 -14.92
N LYS A 83 14.35 -9.86 -13.77
CA LYS A 83 15.06 -8.78 -13.05
C LYS A 83 16.27 -8.28 -13.83
N ASP A 84 16.91 -9.17 -14.58
CA ASP A 84 18.15 -8.86 -15.29
C ASP A 84 17.89 -8.16 -16.64
N LYS A 85 16.74 -8.38 -17.28
CA LYS A 85 16.37 -7.73 -18.55
C LYS A 85 16.13 -6.22 -18.40
N GLU A 86 15.41 -5.82 -17.34
CA GLU A 86 15.18 -4.41 -17.03
C GLU A 86 16.50 -3.72 -16.65
N LEU A 87 17.32 -4.37 -15.82
CA LEU A 87 18.62 -3.87 -15.41
C LEU A 87 19.60 -3.72 -16.59
N ARG A 88 19.60 -4.68 -17.54
CA ARG A 88 20.38 -4.58 -18.78
C ARG A 88 19.92 -3.43 -19.66
N ASN A 89 18.60 -3.21 -19.78
CA ASN A 89 18.07 -2.07 -20.54
C ASN A 89 18.44 -0.73 -19.88
N LEU A 90 18.37 -0.65 -18.55
CA LEU A 90 18.76 0.53 -17.80
C LEU A 90 20.26 0.83 -17.97
N ARG A 91 21.12 -0.19 -17.88
CA ARG A 91 22.56 -0.07 -18.14
C ARG A 91 22.84 0.37 -19.59
N ARG A 92 22.09 -0.15 -20.57
CA ARG A 92 22.19 0.28 -21.98
C ARG A 92 21.78 1.74 -22.17
N MET A 93 20.70 2.19 -21.52
CA MET A 93 20.28 3.59 -21.55
C MET A 93 21.27 4.51 -20.86
N ALA A 94 21.79 4.13 -19.69
CA ALA A 94 22.80 4.90 -18.96
C ALA A 94 24.12 5.02 -19.74
N ALA A 95 24.56 3.95 -20.39
CA ALA A 95 25.74 3.98 -21.27
C ALA A 95 25.52 4.84 -22.53
N ARG A 96 24.29 4.93 -23.03
CA ARG A 96 23.93 5.86 -24.12
C ARG A 96 23.84 7.30 -23.64
N MET A 97 23.50 7.54 -22.38
CA MET A 97 23.53 8.85 -21.72
C MET A 97 24.96 9.29 -21.37
N ASN A 98 25.91 9.03 -22.28
CA ASN A 98 27.26 9.56 -22.24
C ASN A 98 27.21 11.09 -22.06
N LEU A 99 27.39 11.54 -20.81
CA LEU A 99 27.53 12.93 -20.38
C LEU A 99 28.87 13.50 -20.92
N ILE A 100 28.98 13.63 -22.25
CA ILE A 100 30.16 14.21 -22.91
C ILE A 100 30.19 15.73 -22.73
N GLU A 101 29.11 16.34 -22.27
CA GLU A 101 29.06 17.75 -21.92
C GLU A 101 29.50 18.01 -20.48
N LYS A 102 30.78 17.70 -20.18
CA LYS A 102 31.46 18.46 -19.13
C LYS A 102 31.50 19.90 -19.62
N ARG A 103 30.58 20.72 -19.11
CA ARG A 103 30.53 22.16 -19.37
C ARG A 103 31.96 22.70 -19.25
N LYS A 104 32.52 23.23 -20.33
CA LYS A 104 33.74 24.02 -20.24
C LYS A 104 33.41 25.15 -19.27
N ARG A 105 34.04 25.15 -18.09
CA ARG A 105 34.09 26.34 -17.24
C ARG A 105 34.63 27.43 -18.14
N GLY A 106 33.81 28.43 -18.44
CA GLY A 106 34.28 29.63 -19.14
C GLY A 106 35.43 30.27 -18.33
N PRO A 107 36.25 31.12 -18.95
CA PRO A 107 37.29 31.85 -18.25
C PRO A 107 36.69 32.54 -17.01
N ASP A 108 37.31 32.37 -15.84
CA ASP A 108 36.86 33.00 -14.59
C ASP A 108 36.84 34.53 -14.80
N VAL A 109 35.63 35.08 -14.90
CA VAL A 109 35.41 36.53 -14.93
C VAL A 109 35.59 37.03 -13.49
N PRO A 110 36.41 38.05 -13.22
CA PRO A 110 36.54 38.60 -11.88
C PRO A 110 35.18 39.10 -11.41
N VAL A 111 34.69 38.51 -10.32
CA VAL A 111 33.45 38.91 -9.64
C VAL A 111 33.66 40.33 -9.11
N GLY A 112 33.23 41.31 -9.90
CA GLY A 112 33.14 42.70 -9.47
C GLY A 112 32.14 42.82 -8.33
N ASN A 113 32.45 43.70 -7.37
CA ASN A 113 31.60 44.11 -6.26
C ASN A 113 30.26 44.66 -6.78
N ASN A 114 29.30 43.78 -7.07
CA ASN A 114 27.93 44.18 -7.34
C ASN A 114 27.27 44.49 -5.99
N PRO A 115 26.59 45.65 -5.85
CA PRO A 115 25.89 45.99 -4.62
C PRO A 115 24.79 44.94 -4.34
N PRO A 116 24.47 44.70 -3.05
CA PRO A 116 23.48 43.70 -2.67
C PRO A 116 22.15 43.98 -3.38
N VAL A 117 21.67 42.98 -4.12
CA VAL A 117 20.39 43.01 -4.82
C VAL A 117 19.31 43.33 -3.80
N MET A 118 18.76 44.55 -3.87
CA MET A 118 17.59 44.93 -3.08
C MET A 118 16.40 44.07 -3.52
N THR A 119 15.88 43.29 -2.58
CA THR A 119 14.62 42.58 -2.76
C THR A 119 13.46 43.58 -2.78
N PRO A 120 12.51 43.47 -3.72
CA PRO A 120 11.36 44.36 -3.76
C PRO A 120 10.45 44.13 -2.54
N GLU A 121 10.02 45.24 -1.94
CA GLU A 121 9.18 45.28 -0.74
C GLU A 121 7.84 44.53 -0.92
N LYS A 122 7.39 43.90 0.16
CA LYS A 122 6.10 43.18 0.25
C LYS A 122 4.95 44.15 -0.05
N LYS A 123 4.26 43.95 -1.18
CA LYS A 123 3.02 44.67 -1.49
C LYS A 123 1.93 44.34 -0.46
N PRO A 124 1.21 45.34 0.10
CA PRO A 124 0.07 45.10 0.97
C PRO A 124 -1.12 44.52 0.18
N ASN A 125 -1.81 43.57 0.81
CA ASN A 125 -2.93 42.78 0.31
C ASN A 125 -3.83 43.49 -0.72
N THR A 126 -3.83 42.95 -1.94
CA THR A 126 -4.80 43.29 -2.98
C THR A 126 -6.21 43.03 -2.47
N LYS A 127 -6.98 44.10 -2.24
CA LYS A 127 -8.41 43.98 -1.92
C LYS A 127 -9.08 43.30 -3.12
N LEU A 128 -9.67 42.13 -2.89
CA LEU A 128 -10.48 41.44 -3.90
C LEU A 128 -11.57 42.40 -4.41
N THR A 129 -11.68 42.50 -5.73
CA THR A 129 -12.70 43.32 -6.40
C THR A 129 -14.09 42.79 -6.07
N GLU A 130 -15.11 43.66 -6.03
CA GLU A 130 -16.49 43.24 -5.73
C GLU A 130 -16.99 42.13 -6.67
N GLU A 131 -16.56 42.13 -7.93
CA GLU A 131 -16.87 41.06 -8.91
C GLU A 131 -16.28 39.69 -8.52
N SER A 132 -15.10 39.67 -7.90
CA SER A 132 -14.52 38.41 -7.43
C SER A 132 -15.19 37.93 -6.14
N LYS A 133 -15.71 38.85 -5.31
CA LYS A 133 -16.54 38.47 -4.15
C LYS A 133 -17.88 37.86 -4.57
N THR A 134 -18.57 38.45 -5.55
CA THR A 134 -19.85 37.92 -6.04
C THR A 134 -19.67 36.56 -6.73
N ARG A 135 -18.60 36.36 -7.50
CA ARG A 135 -18.27 35.02 -8.04
C ARG A 135 -18.04 33.98 -6.94
N ILE A 136 -17.35 34.32 -5.86
CA ILE A 136 -17.14 33.42 -4.72
C ILE A 136 -18.47 33.08 -4.04
N GLU A 137 -19.38 34.05 -3.92
CA GLU A 137 -20.70 33.84 -3.32
C GLU A 137 -21.59 32.94 -4.17
N ILE A 138 -21.60 33.12 -5.49
CA ILE A 138 -22.32 32.24 -6.43
C ILE A 138 -21.78 30.81 -6.33
N LEU A 139 -20.47 30.63 -6.34
CA LEU A 139 -19.85 29.31 -6.19
C LEU A 139 -20.19 28.65 -4.85
N LYS A 140 -20.34 29.43 -3.76
CA LYS A 140 -20.79 28.91 -2.47
C LYS A 140 -22.26 28.48 -2.48
N GLN A 141 -23.11 29.19 -3.22
CA GLN A 141 -24.53 28.84 -3.38
C GLN A 141 -24.71 27.61 -4.26
N GLU A 142 -23.96 27.48 -5.36
CA GLU A 142 -23.97 26.27 -6.20
C GLU A 142 -23.47 25.03 -5.47
N LEU A 143 -22.60 25.19 -4.47
CA LEU A 143 -22.08 24.08 -3.68
C LEU A 143 -22.95 23.64 -2.49
N GLY A 144 -24.09 24.28 -2.22
CA GLY A 144 -24.74 24.15 -0.90
C GLY A 144 -26.25 24.33 -0.84
N ALA A 145 -26.99 23.35 -1.34
CA ALA A 145 -28.32 23.03 -0.84
C ALA A 145 -28.25 21.78 0.05
N ASP A 146 -27.77 21.96 1.29
CA ASP A 146 -28.11 21.07 2.41
C ASP A 146 -27.89 21.83 3.74
N PRO A 147 -28.96 22.36 4.38
CA PRO A 147 -28.85 23.03 5.66
C PRO A 147 -29.12 22.03 6.79
N GLY A 148 -28.12 21.76 7.62
CA GLY A 148 -28.31 20.90 8.79
C GLY A 148 -27.15 20.92 9.78
N ALA A 149 -27.37 21.65 10.88
CA ALA A 149 -26.64 21.63 12.15
C ALA A 149 -25.32 22.42 12.25
N SER A 150 -25.48 23.62 12.82
CA SER A 150 -24.54 24.20 13.78
C SER A 150 -24.17 23.16 14.85
N SER A 151 -22.91 22.74 14.84
CA SER A 151 -22.23 22.06 15.95
C SER A 151 -20.75 22.28 15.72
N THR A 152 -20.09 22.84 16.75
CA THR A 152 -18.64 22.81 17.07
C THR A 152 -17.68 22.19 16.04
N PRO A 153 -16.48 22.78 15.82
CA PRO A 153 -15.45 22.18 14.96
C PRO A 153 -14.86 20.94 15.66
N SER A 154 -15.56 19.81 15.57
CA SER A 154 -15.10 18.49 16.02
C SER A 154 -15.24 17.45 14.91
N LYS A 155 -15.28 17.89 13.65
CA LYS A 155 -15.05 17.03 12.50
C LYS A 155 -13.56 17.03 12.22
N ILE A 156 -12.83 16.17 12.94
CA ILE A 156 -11.65 15.59 12.35
C ILE A 156 -12.18 14.76 11.18
N ASP A 157 -12.34 15.42 10.03
CA ASP A 157 -12.18 14.69 8.79
C ASP A 157 -10.80 14.07 8.93
N LEU A 158 -10.78 12.76 9.16
CA LEU A 158 -9.62 11.92 8.98
C LEU A 158 -9.68 11.48 7.51
N PRO A 159 -9.32 12.35 6.56
CA PRO A 159 -9.35 11.95 5.18
C PRO A 159 -8.29 10.87 5.02
N LEU A 160 -8.65 9.82 4.30
CA LEU A 160 -7.73 8.79 3.82
C LEU A 160 -6.69 9.33 2.82
N LYS A 161 -6.42 10.66 2.81
CA LYS A 161 -5.54 11.39 1.89
C LYS A 161 -4.10 10.87 1.90
N HIS A 162 -3.69 10.17 2.94
CA HIS A 162 -2.32 9.65 3.06
C HIS A 162 -2.17 8.22 2.53
N ILE A 163 -3.26 7.50 2.26
CA ILE A 163 -3.19 6.13 1.73
C ILE A 163 -3.43 6.20 0.23
N THR A 164 -2.34 6.13 -0.54
CA THR A 164 -2.38 6.18 -2.00
C THR A 164 -2.64 4.77 -2.55
N ALA A 165 -3.68 4.62 -3.36
CA ALA A 165 -3.89 3.40 -4.14
C ALA A 165 -2.80 3.29 -5.20
N SER A 166 -1.97 2.25 -5.10
CA SER A 166 -0.94 1.98 -6.11
C SER A 166 -1.49 1.00 -7.16
N CYS A 167 -1.31 1.35 -8.43
CA CYS A 167 -1.64 0.50 -9.58
C CYS A 167 -0.40 -0.37 -9.90
N GLY A 168 -0.44 -1.67 -9.56
CA GLY A 168 0.68 -2.59 -9.80
C GLY A 168 0.51 -3.93 -9.08
N VAL A 169 1.38 -4.89 -9.39
CA VAL A 169 1.41 -6.21 -8.72
C VAL A 169 1.65 -6.00 -7.22
N GLY A 170 0.75 -6.49 -6.38
CA GLY A 170 0.80 -6.30 -4.93
C GLY A 170 0.37 -4.92 -4.44
N GLY A 171 -0.03 -3.99 -5.32
CA GLY A 171 -0.49 -2.66 -4.92
C GLY A 171 -1.75 -2.72 -4.05
N LYS A 172 -2.70 -3.59 -4.41
CA LYS A 172 -3.94 -3.83 -3.66
C LYS A 172 -3.67 -4.35 -2.24
N GLU A 173 -2.75 -5.30 -2.10
CA GLU A 173 -2.41 -5.87 -0.79
C GLU A 173 -1.76 -4.83 0.14
N ARG A 174 -0.90 -3.96 -0.40
CA ARG A 174 -0.32 -2.83 0.36
C ARG A 174 -1.40 -1.85 0.79
N PHE A 175 -2.29 -1.47 -0.12
CA PHE A 175 -3.41 -0.58 0.18
C PHE A 175 -4.33 -1.14 1.28
N GLU A 176 -4.66 -2.43 1.22
CA GLU A 176 -5.46 -3.11 2.24
C GLU A 176 -4.77 -3.09 3.61
N ARG A 177 -3.46 -3.36 3.63
CA ARG A 177 -2.64 -3.34 4.85
C ARG A 177 -2.58 -1.94 5.45
N ASP A 178 -2.33 -0.92 4.65
CA ASP A 178 -2.24 0.48 5.09
C ASP A 178 -3.61 0.96 5.61
N CYS A 179 -4.70 0.61 4.92
CA CYS A 179 -6.06 0.87 5.40
C CYS A 179 -6.36 0.17 6.72
N HIS A 180 -5.88 -1.06 6.89
CA HIS A 180 -6.07 -1.81 8.13
C HIS A 180 -5.33 -1.14 9.29
N VAL A 181 -4.03 -0.86 9.13
CA VAL A 181 -3.20 -0.19 10.16
C VAL A 181 -3.81 1.16 10.54
N PHE A 182 -4.22 1.95 9.56
CA PHE A 182 -4.88 3.24 9.80
C PHE A 182 -6.19 3.08 10.58
N SER A 183 -7.03 2.11 10.22
CA SER A 183 -8.32 1.90 10.88
C SER A 183 -8.16 1.34 12.30
N ASP A 184 -7.08 0.59 12.54
CA ASP A 184 -6.76 0.05 13.85
C ASP A 184 -6.23 1.12 14.82
N SER A 185 -5.57 2.17 14.31
CA SER A 185 -5.14 3.31 15.14
C SER A 185 -6.28 4.29 15.47
N LEU A 186 -7.46 4.15 14.85
CA LEU A 186 -8.62 5.00 15.14
C LEU A 186 -9.20 4.72 16.54
N THR A 187 -9.69 5.79 17.16
CA THR A 187 -10.56 5.67 18.34
C THR A 187 -11.90 5.04 17.95
N ILE A 188 -12.65 4.56 18.95
CA ILE A 188 -13.95 3.90 18.73
C ILE A 188 -14.93 4.84 18.02
N ASP A 189 -14.95 6.11 18.38
CA ASP A 189 -15.89 7.09 17.83
C ASP A 189 -15.53 7.46 16.39
N GLU A 190 -14.25 7.61 16.07
CA GLU A 190 -13.76 7.81 14.70
C GLU A 190 -14.07 6.60 13.81
N LEU A 191 -13.89 5.38 14.32
CA LEU A 191 -14.22 4.16 13.58
C LEU A 191 -15.72 4.02 13.32
N LYS A 192 -16.57 4.36 14.30
CA LYS A 192 -18.04 4.42 14.12
C LYS A 192 -18.41 5.44 13.07
N GLU A 193 -17.78 6.61 13.09
CA GLU A 193 -18.02 7.68 12.12
C GLU A 193 -17.61 7.26 10.70
N ALA A 194 -16.45 6.63 10.54
CA ALA A 194 -16.02 6.06 9.26
C ALA A 194 -17.01 5.01 8.74
N CYS A 195 -17.51 4.14 9.62
CA CYS A 195 -18.53 3.15 9.28
C CYS A 195 -19.84 3.81 8.81
N ARG A 196 -20.30 4.88 9.48
CA ARG A 196 -21.50 5.63 9.06
C ARG A 196 -21.35 6.23 7.66
N ARG A 197 -20.22 6.88 7.38
CA ARG A 197 -19.93 7.52 6.08
C ARG A 197 -19.92 6.52 4.93
N GLU A 198 -19.32 5.36 5.14
CA GLU A 198 -19.19 4.33 4.11
C GLU A 198 -20.36 3.33 4.09
N LYS A 199 -21.41 3.58 4.88
CA LYS A 199 -22.61 2.73 5.03
C LYS A 199 -22.28 1.29 5.45
N VAL A 200 -21.28 1.13 6.32
CA VAL A 200 -20.86 -0.14 6.91
C VAL A 200 -21.50 -0.28 8.29
N VAL A 201 -22.11 -1.43 8.57
CA VAL A 201 -22.71 -1.71 9.90
C VAL A 201 -21.60 -1.91 10.94
N TYR A 202 -21.59 -1.04 11.96
CA TYR A 202 -20.69 -1.15 13.10
C TYR A 202 -21.12 -2.30 14.02
N GLY A 203 -20.19 -3.21 14.33
CA GLY A 203 -20.39 -4.34 15.24
C GLY A 203 -19.17 -4.51 16.14
N LYS A 204 -18.50 -5.67 16.04
CA LYS A 204 -17.17 -5.84 16.67
C LYS A 204 -16.13 -4.99 15.94
N ARG A 205 -15.19 -4.38 16.69
CA ARG A 205 -14.11 -3.50 16.15
C ARG A 205 -13.39 -4.13 14.96
N GLU A 206 -12.88 -5.35 15.11
CA GLU A 206 -12.15 -6.05 14.05
C GLU A 206 -13.00 -6.33 12.80
N LEU A 207 -14.27 -6.69 12.97
CA LEU A 207 -15.18 -6.93 11.85
C LEU A 207 -15.52 -5.63 11.12
N ALA A 208 -15.69 -4.53 11.86
CA ALA A 208 -15.91 -3.21 11.30
C ALA A 208 -14.69 -2.78 10.46
N ILE A 209 -13.47 -2.91 10.99
CA ILE A 209 -12.23 -2.63 10.26
C ILE A 209 -12.14 -3.46 8.98
N LYS A 210 -12.31 -4.78 9.08
CA LYS A 210 -12.26 -5.68 7.91
C LYS A 210 -13.26 -5.27 6.82
N ARG A 211 -14.51 -4.97 7.20
CA ARG A 211 -15.55 -4.52 6.26
C ARG A 211 -15.20 -3.17 5.63
N LEU A 212 -14.65 -2.24 6.40
CA LEU A 212 -14.22 -0.93 5.93
C LEU A 212 -13.08 -1.07 4.90
N VAL A 213 -12.08 -1.89 5.20
CA VAL A 213 -10.97 -2.20 4.28
C VAL A 213 -11.50 -2.79 2.98
N ILE A 214 -12.38 -3.80 3.04
CA ILE A 214 -12.98 -4.41 1.84
C ILE A 214 -13.73 -3.38 1.01
N ARG A 215 -14.54 -2.51 1.66
CA ARG A 215 -15.31 -1.46 0.98
C ARG A 215 -14.40 -0.46 0.27
N ARG A 216 -13.36 0.01 0.96
CA ARG A 216 -12.37 0.95 0.40
C ARG A 216 -11.59 0.34 -0.75
N SER A 217 -11.14 -0.90 -0.62
CA SER A 217 -10.44 -1.60 -1.69
C SER A 217 -11.31 -1.83 -2.91
N ALA A 218 -12.60 -2.15 -2.72
CA ALA A 218 -13.53 -2.28 -3.82
C ALA A 218 -13.73 -0.96 -4.57
N VAL A 219 -13.80 0.18 -3.87
CA VAL A 219 -13.93 1.51 -4.49
C VAL A 219 -12.65 1.94 -5.21
N ALA A 220 -11.49 1.76 -4.56
CA ALA A 220 -10.19 2.17 -5.09
C ALA A 220 -9.74 1.34 -6.30
N TYR A 221 -10.07 0.05 -6.31
CA TYR A 221 -9.73 -0.88 -7.39
C TYR A 221 -10.95 -1.27 -8.24
N ASP A 222 -12.01 -0.45 -8.24
CA ASP A 222 -13.13 -0.61 -9.16
C ASP A 222 -12.60 -0.42 -10.60
N PRO A 223 -12.79 -1.39 -11.51
CA PRO A 223 -12.37 -1.25 -12.90
C PRO A 223 -12.94 -0.02 -13.61
N VAL A 224 -14.05 0.55 -13.13
CA VAL A 224 -14.63 1.79 -13.67
C VAL A 224 -13.82 3.03 -13.26
N ASN A 225 -13.19 2.99 -12.08
CA ASN A 225 -12.45 4.12 -11.50
C ASN A 225 -10.96 4.09 -11.81
N ILE A 226 -10.42 2.94 -12.23
CA ILE A 226 -9.04 2.84 -12.69
C ILE A 226 -9.00 3.43 -14.11
N PRO A 227 -8.36 4.59 -14.34
CA PRO A 227 -8.18 5.09 -15.69
C PRO A 227 -7.34 4.07 -16.44
N LEU A 228 -7.99 3.26 -17.27
CA LEU A 228 -7.29 2.43 -18.22
C LEU A 228 -6.41 3.38 -19.05
N PRO A 229 -5.13 3.04 -19.29
CA PRO A 229 -4.35 3.79 -20.26
C PRO A 229 -5.16 3.78 -21.55
N LEU A 230 -5.58 4.97 -22.02
CA LEU A 230 -6.19 5.12 -23.33
C LEU A 230 -5.29 4.35 -24.28
N THR A 231 -5.78 3.21 -24.75
CA THR A 231 -5.05 2.29 -25.60
C THR A 231 -4.43 3.14 -26.70
N LEU A 232 -3.09 3.13 -26.78
CA LEU A 232 -2.34 3.70 -27.89
C LEU A 232 -3.05 3.18 -29.14
N ARG A 233 -3.73 4.05 -29.89
CA ARG A 233 -4.23 3.71 -31.21
C ARG A 233 -3.02 3.21 -31.98
N THR A 234 -2.98 1.91 -32.22
CA THR A 234 -2.04 1.27 -33.12
C THR A 234 -2.31 1.89 -34.48
N GLU A 235 -1.58 2.97 -34.82
CA GLU A 235 -1.58 3.44 -36.19
C GLU A 235 -0.98 2.30 -37.03
N ALA A 236 -1.86 1.68 -37.82
CA ALA A 236 -1.48 0.73 -38.84
C ALA A 236 -0.45 1.44 -39.75
N ARG A 237 0.81 1.04 -39.58
CA ARG A 237 1.93 1.52 -40.38
C ARG A 237 1.68 1.09 -41.82
N ASN A 238 1.15 2.01 -42.61
CA ASN A 238 0.80 1.82 -44.00
C ASN A 238 2.09 1.53 -44.79
N THR A 239 2.25 0.28 -45.24
CA THR A 239 3.35 -0.17 -46.09
C THR A 239 3.12 0.33 -47.52
N ARG A 240 3.61 1.54 -47.83
CA ARG A 240 3.80 1.96 -49.22
C ARG A 240 5.21 1.61 -49.66
N GLY A 241 5.27 0.73 -50.66
CA GLY A 241 6.47 0.15 -51.22
C GLY A 241 7.48 1.19 -51.71
N VAL A 242 8.75 0.91 -51.43
CA VAL A 242 9.89 1.55 -52.06
C VAL A 242 10.26 0.69 -53.27
N THR A 243 9.90 1.14 -54.47
CA THR A 243 10.46 0.63 -55.72
C THR A 243 11.88 1.18 -55.89
N ILE A 244 12.83 0.26 -55.97
CA ILE A 244 14.22 0.51 -56.34
C ILE A 244 14.26 0.81 -57.85
N ARG A 245 14.98 1.86 -58.23
CA ARG A 245 15.51 2.06 -59.58
C ARG A 245 17.00 2.38 -59.46
#